data_AF-A0A1Q5H8Z8-F1
#
_entry.id   AF-A0A1Q5H8Z8-F1
#
_cell.length_a   1.000
_cell.length_b   1.000
_cell.length_c   1.000
_cell.angle_alpha   90.00
_cell.angle_beta   90.00
_cell.angle_gamma   90.00
#
_symmetry.space_group_name_H-M   'P 1'
#
loop_
_entity.id
_entity.type
_entity.pdbx_description
1 polymer ?
#
loop_
_entity_poly.entity_id
_entity_poly.type
_entity_poly.pdbx_seq_one_letter_code
_entity_poly.pdbx_strand_id
1 'polypeptide(L)'
;MTRESAAGSGDEPLPYAPLPPGARGPLDPPPLGAPPPGFGPRLVIAEGVLTKAAGAADRIFDDFHKPARSVDEPTGKAARELAGWESAAALRTSLKNWQNQSKAAETWLTRIAESLRASSHTYTSTNQGVEQQFSVLRTYG
;
A
#
# COMPACT_ATOMS: atom_id res chain seq x y z
N MET A 1 0.15 51.15 -13.17
CA MET A 1 0.15 49.72 -13.54
C MET A 1 0.85 48.96 -12.43
N THR A 2 0.18 47.96 -11.89
CA THR A 2 0.34 47.45 -10.52
C THR A 2 0.93 46.04 -10.53
N ARG A 3 1.91 45.78 -9.64
CA ARG A 3 2.34 44.48 -9.03
C ARG A 3 2.82 43.34 -9.96
N GLU A 4 3.61 42.35 -9.56
CA GLU A 4 4.56 42.03 -8.47
C GLU A 4 5.06 40.60 -8.81
N SER A 5 6.26 40.23 -8.37
CA SER A 5 6.93 38.93 -8.56
C SER A 5 6.19 37.73 -7.95
N ALA A 6 6.42 36.51 -8.48
CA ALA A 6 6.60 35.24 -7.74
C ALA A 6 6.84 34.10 -8.75
N ALA A 7 8.04 33.51 -8.80
CA ALA A 7 8.42 32.35 -7.98
C ALA A 7 7.54 31.12 -8.27
N GLY A 8 8.07 30.19 -9.07
CA GLY A 8 7.50 28.86 -9.22
C GLY A 8 7.55 28.14 -7.87
N SER A 9 6.43 28.12 -7.16
CA SER A 9 6.24 27.33 -5.96
C SER A 9 6.30 25.85 -6.30
N GLY A 10 7.27 25.15 -5.72
CA GLY A 10 7.37 23.70 -5.69
C GLY A 10 6.31 23.09 -4.76
N ASP A 11 5.05 23.25 -5.15
CA ASP A 11 3.88 22.74 -4.43
C ASP A 11 2.93 22.03 -5.41
N GLU A 12 3.51 21.27 -6.34
CA GLU A 12 2.74 20.40 -7.23
C GLU A 12 2.28 19.18 -6.41
N PRO A 13 0.97 19.00 -6.16
CA PRO A 13 0.50 17.84 -5.42
C PRO A 13 0.85 16.59 -6.23
N LEU A 14 1.53 15.63 -5.61
CA LEU A 14 1.79 14.33 -6.25
C LEU A 14 0.46 13.78 -6.78
N PRO A 15 0.35 13.46 -8.10
CA PRO A 15 -0.95 13.42 -8.76
C PRO A 15 -1.89 12.34 -8.25
N TYR A 16 -1.43 11.33 -7.51
CA TYR A 16 -2.30 10.38 -6.83
C TYR A 16 -1.62 9.83 -5.57
N ALA A 17 -2.18 10.12 -4.41
CA ALA A 17 -2.00 9.23 -3.27
C ALA A 17 -2.71 7.91 -3.61
N PRO A 18 -2.00 6.76 -3.67
CA PRO A 18 -2.65 5.48 -3.89
C PRO A 18 -3.71 5.27 -2.81
N LEU A 19 -4.93 4.90 -3.21
CA LEU A 19 -5.99 4.58 -2.25
C LEU A 19 -5.51 3.46 -1.32
N PRO A 20 -5.77 3.54 0.00
CA PRO A 20 -5.44 2.45 0.91
C PRO A 20 -6.16 1.16 0.48
N PRO A 21 -5.49 -0.01 0.48
CA PRO A 21 -6.12 -1.29 0.17
C PRO A 21 -7.33 -1.49 1.09
N GLY A 22 -8.52 -1.62 0.49
CA GLY A 22 -9.81 -1.67 1.19
C GLY A 22 -10.66 -0.40 1.09
N ALA A 23 -10.07 0.74 0.69
CA ALA A 23 -10.84 1.91 0.29
C ALA A 23 -11.51 1.64 -1.07
N ARG A 24 -12.79 1.29 -1.01
CA ARG A 24 -13.68 1.39 -2.15
C ARG A 24 -13.92 2.88 -2.38
N GLY A 25 -13.59 3.40 -3.57
CA GLY A 25 -14.10 4.70 -3.99
C GLY A 25 -15.64 4.72 -3.94
N PRO A 26 -16.29 5.88 -4.11
CA PRO A 26 -17.74 5.92 -4.23
C PRO A 26 -18.15 4.95 -5.34
N LEU A 27 -18.72 3.80 -4.96
CA LEU A 27 -19.31 2.89 -5.92
C LEU A 27 -20.61 3.56 -6.34
N ASP A 28 -20.62 4.09 -7.56
CA ASP A 28 -21.87 4.54 -8.17
C ASP A 28 -22.91 3.42 -8.03
N PRO A 29 -24.15 3.73 -7.63
CA PRO A 29 -25.19 2.72 -7.54
C PRO A 29 -25.31 2.04 -8.91
N PRO A 30 -25.37 0.69 -8.94
CA PRO A 30 -25.43 -0.03 -10.20
C PRO A 30 -26.65 0.44 -11.00
N PRO A 31 -26.51 0.60 -12.33
CA PRO A 31 -27.61 1.02 -13.19
C PRO A 31 -28.79 0.07 -13.03
N LEU A 32 -30.01 0.63 -12.97
CA LEU A 32 -31.25 -0.13 -12.91
C LEU A 32 -31.30 -1.12 -14.09
N GLY A 33 -31.19 -2.42 -13.79
CA GLY A 33 -31.07 -3.50 -14.77
C GLY A 33 -29.78 -4.32 -14.69
N ALA A 34 -28.83 -3.94 -13.82
CA ALA A 34 -27.68 -4.79 -13.53
C ALA A 34 -28.14 -6.12 -12.89
N PRO A 35 -27.64 -7.27 -13.38
CA PRO A 35 -27.97 -8.55 -12.78
C PRO A 35 -27.51 -8.55 -11.30
N PRO A 36 -28.23 -9.26 -10.41
CA PRO A 36 -27.91 -9.26 -8.98
C PRO A 36 -26.44 -9.65 -8.76
N PRO A 37 -25.76 -9.05 -7.75
CA PRO A 37 -24.37 -9.36 -7.47
C PRO A 37 -24.21 -10.88 -7.28
N GLY A 38 -23.46 -11.51 -8.19
CA GLY A 38 -23.34 -12.98 -8.29
C GLY A 38 -23.54 -13.54 -9.71
N PHE A 39 -24.17 -12.79 -10.62
CA PHE A 39 -24.39 -13.19 -12.02
C PHE A 39 -23.38 -12.56 -12.99
N GLY A 40 -22.09 -12.70 -12.67
CA GLY A 40 -20.98 -12.37 -13.58
C GLY A 40 -20.13 -13.61 -13.87
N PRO A 41 -19.23 -13.56 -14.87
CA PRO A 41 -18.27 -14.64 -15.08
C PRO A 41 -17.55 -14.97 -13.77
N ARG A 42 -17.39 -16.27 -13.48
CA ARG A 42 -16.76 -16.75 -12.25
C ARG A 42 -15.39 -16.10 -12.10
N LEU A 43 -15.18 -15.38 -10.99
CA LEU A 43 -13.86 -14.87 -10.65
C LEU A 43 -12.93 -16.06 -10.36
N VAL A 44 -12.02 -16.33 -11.29
CA VAL A 44 -10.98 -17.36 -11.14
C VAL A 44 -9.69 -16.66 -10.78
N ILE A 45 -9.29 -16.73 -9.51
CA ILE A 45 -7.96 -16.32 -9.08
C ILE A 45 -7.06 -17.54 -9.22
N ALA A 46 -5.98 -17.41 -10.00
CA ALA A 46 -5.00 -18.49 -10.13
C ALA A 46 -4.39 -18.83 -8.76
N GLU A 47 -4.22 -20.12 -8.51
CA GLU A 47 -3.78 -20.64 -7.23
C GLU A 47 -2.46 -19.99 -6.80
N GLY A 48 -2.40 -19.57 -5.54
CA GLY A 48 -1.18 -19.03 -4.94
C GLY A 48 -0.71 -17.66 -5.47
N VAL A 49 -1.37 -17.03 -6.44
CA VAL A 49 -0.94 -15.73 -6.97
C VAL A 49 -0.94 -14.65 -5.89
N LEU A 50 -1.99 -14.60 -5.06
CA LEU A 50 -2.07 -13.63 -3.96
C LEU A 50 -1.02 -13.90 -2.88
N THR A 51 -0.79 -15.16 -2.53
CA THR A 51 0.28 -15.55 -1.59
C THR A 51 1.67 -15.23 -2.12
N LYS A 52 1.90 -15.45 -3.43
CA LYS A 52 3.16 -15.11 -4.09
C LYS A 52 3.40 -13.60 -4.13
N ALA A 53 2.35 -12.83 -4.38
CA ALA A 53 2.39 -11.37 -4.32
C ALA A 53 2.66 -10.87 -2.89
N ALA A 54 2.05 -11.48 -1.88
CA ALA A 54 2.35 -11.16 -0.47
C ALA A 54 3.83 -11.43 -0.15
N GLY A 55 4.36 -12.58 -0.57
CA GLY A 55 5.78 -12.90 -0.40
C GLY A 55 6.74 -12.03 -1.22
N ALA A 56 6.26 -11.32 -2.25
CA ALA A 56 7.05 -10.30 -2.94
C ALA A 56 7.08 -8.99 -2.14
N ALA A 57 5.95 -8.60 -1.54
CA ALA A 57 5.90 -7.44 -0.65
C ALA A 57 6.79 -7.62 0.59
N ASP A 58 6.82 -8.82 1.19
CA ASP A 58 7.74 -9.12 2.30
C ASP A 58 9.21 -9.00 1.88
N ARG A 59 9.57 -9.50 0.68
CA ARG A 59 10.93 -9.40 0.16
C ARG A 59 11.36 -7.95 -0.06
N ILE A 60 10.49 -7.14 -0.66
CA ILE A 60 10.74 -5.71 -0.84
C ILE A 60 10.92 -5.02 0.53
N PHE A 61 10.14 -5.41 1.53
CA PHE A 61 10.32 -4.91 2.89
C PHE A 61 11.71 -5.25 3.43
N ASP A 62 12.14 -6.52 3.34
CA ASP A 62 13.45 -6.96 3.84
C ASP A 62 14.61 -6.27 3.11
N ASP A 63 14.51 -6.15 1.79
CA ASP A 63 15.50 -5.50 0.94
C ASP A 63 15.57 -3.99 1.19
N PHE A 64 14.46 -3.36 1.57
CA PHE A 64 14.39 -1.92 1.87
C PHE A 64 14.83 -1.58 3.30
N HIS A 65 14.43 -2.38 4.28
CA HIS A 65 14.54 -2.07 5.71
C HIS A 65 15.97 -1.78 6.17
N LYS A 66 16.92 -2.65 5.80
CA LYS A 66 18.32 -2.52 6.22
C LYS A 66 19.02 -1.32 5.58
N PRO A 67 18.97 -1.13 4.25
CA PRO A 67 19.51 0.07 3.62
C PRO A 67 18.88 1.35 4.16
N ALA A 68 17.56 1.35 4.39
CA ALA A 68 16.86 2.52 4.89
C ALA A 68 17.34 2.97 6.27
N ARG A 69 17.72 2.03 7.15
CA ARG A 69 18.30 2.35 8.46
C ARG A 69 19.79 2.68 8.43
N SER A 70 20.51 2.23 7.40
CA SER A 70 21.96 2.45 7.31
C SER A 70 22.38 3.93 7.25
N VAL A 71 21.46 4.82 6.85
CA VAL A 71 21.74 6.27 6.76
C VAL A 71 21.60 6.99 8.11
N ASP A 72 20.98 6.36 9.12
CA ASP A 72 20.69 6.99 10.40
C ASP A 72 21.97 7.40 11.14
N GLU A 73 22.88 6.45 11.28
CA GLU A 73 24.16 6.65 11.99
C GLU A 73 25.08 7.67 11.28
N PRO A 74 25.41 7.54 9.99
CA PRO A 74 26.31 8.49 9.32
C PRO A 74 25.72 9.90 9.25
N THR A 75 24.41 10.03 9.00
CA THR A 75 23.75 11.35 8.96
C THR A 75 23.69 11.98 10.35
N GLY A 76 23.41 11.19 11.38
CA GLY A 76 23.44 11.62 12.77
C GLY A 76 24.83 12.07 13.21
N LYS A 77 25.89 11.36 12.78
CA LYS A 77 27.29 11.74 13.02
C LYS A 77 27.64 13.05 12.32
N ALA A 78 27.34 13.17 11.02
CA ALA A 78 27.60 14.40 10.26
C ALA A 78 26.89 15.62 10.87
N ALA A 79 25.64 15.46 11.32
CA ALA A 79 24.92 16.53 11.99
C ALA A 79 25.51 16.94 13.36
N ARG A 80 26.20 16.02 14.06
CA ARG A 80 26.92 16.34 15.30
C ARG A 80 28.22 17.07 15.02
N GLU A 81 28.98 16.64 14.01
CA GLU A 81 30.23 17.29 13.62
C GLU A 81 29.99 18.72 13.10
N LEU A 82 28.87 18.95 12.43
CA LEU A 82 28.46 20.27 11.94
C LEU A 82 27.72 21.11 13.00
N ALA A 83 27.78 20.76 14.29
CA ALA A 83 27.08 21.51 15.33
C ALA A 83 27.43 23.01 15.31
N GLY A 84 26.41 23.86 15.40
CA GLY A 84 26.53 25.32 15.28
C GLY A 84 26.40 25.85 13.84
N TRP A 85 26.42 24.97 12.83
CA TRP A 85 26.18 25.33 11.43
C TRP A 85 24.73 25.06 11.05
N GLU A 86 24.18 25.88 10.15
CA GLU A 86 22.82 25.72 9.62
C GLU A 86 22.63 24.34 8.95
N SER A 87 23.68 23.83 8.28
CA SER A 87 23.69 22.51 7.65
C SER A 87 23.37 21.38 8.63
N ALA A 88 23.71 21.52 9.92
CA ALA A 88 23.37 20.51 10.92
C ALA A 88 21.87 20.48 11.26
N ALA A 89 21.18 21.62 11.19
CA ALA A 89 19.73 21.67 11.35
C ALA A 89 19.02 21.07 10.12
N ALA A 90 19.53 21.37 8.93
CA ALA A 90 19.04 20.78 7.68
C ALA A 90 19.22 19.24 7.66
N LEU A 91 20.40 18.73 8.05
CA LEU A 91 20.66 17.29 8.12
C LEU A 91 19.76 16.58 9.14
N ARG A 92 19.55 17.16 10.33
CA ARG A 92 18.62 16.58 11.32
C ARG A 92 17.19 16.53 10.81
N THR A 93 16.75 17.58 10.12
CA THR A 93 15.41 17.65 9.54
C THR A 93 15.25 16.62 8.41
N SER A 94 16.23 16.55 7.53
CA SER A 94 16.27 15.57 6.44
C SER A 94 16.24 14.13 6.99
N LEU A 95 17.06 13.84 7.99
CA LEU A 95 17.09 12.53 8.66
C LEU A 95 15.73 12.16 9.27
N LYS A 96 15.09 13.10 9.97
CA LYS A 96 13.76 12.87 10.55
C LYS A 96 12.71 12.59 9.46
N ASN A 97 12.74 13.34 8.37
CA ASN A 97 11.81 13.15 7.26
C ASN A 97 12.03 11.79 6.58
N TRP A 98 13.28 11.40 6.35
CA TRP A 98 13.64 10.09 5.83
C TRP A 98 13.13 8.96 6.72
N GLN A 99 13.34 9.05 8.04
CA GLN A 99 12.85 8.05 9.00
C GLN A 99 11.33 7.91 8.95
N ASN A 100 10.61 9.03 8.89
CA ASN A 100 9.14 9.02 8.79
C ASN A 100 8.66 8.37 7.49
N GLN A 101 9.28 8.72 6.36
CA GLN A 101 8.93 8.16 5.05
C GLN A 101 9.26 6.67 4.97
N SER A 102 10.42 6.26 5.49
CA SER A 102 10.84 4.86 5.52
C SER A 102 9.91 4.01 6.37
N LYS A 103 9.54 4.50 7.57
CA LYS A 103 8.58 3.82 8.44
C LYS A 103 7.18 3.73 7.80
N ALA A 104 6.75 4.77 7.09
CA ALA A 104 5.50 4.74 6.35
C ALA A 104 5.55 3.64 5.26
N ALA A 105 6.61 3.60 4.45
CA ALA A 105 6.80 2.58 3.41
C ALA A 105 6.80 1.16 3.98
N GLU A 106 7.53 0.93 5.08
CA GLU A 106 7.53 -0.33 5.83
C GLU A 106 6.11 -0.74 6.23
N THR A 107 5.35 0.18 6.84
CA THR A 107 3.97 -0.06 7.27
C THR A 107 3.06 -0.41 6.09
N TRP A 108 3.23 0.28 4.96
CA TRP A 108 2.47 0.01 3.75
C TRP A 108 2.74 -1.37 3.17
N LEU A 109 4.01 -1.79 3.11
CA LEU A 109 4.40 -3.11 2.61
C LEU A 109 3.81 -4.24 3.48
N THR A 110 3.89 -4.10 4.81
CA THR A 110 3.26 -5.06 5.75
C THR A 110 1.76 -5.17 5.50
N ARG A 111 1.05 -4.03 5.40
CA ARG A 111 -0.40 -4.01 5.18
C ARG A 111 -0.81 -4.62 3.83
N ILE A 112 -0.03 -4.38 2.78
CA ILE A 112 -0.28 -4.99 1.47
C ILE A 112 -0.13 -6.51 1.57
N ALA A 113 0.94 -7.01 2.19
CA ALA A 113 1.15 -8.44 2.37
C ALA A 113 0.02 -9.09 3.18
N GLU A 114 -0.41 -8.46 4.28
CA GLU A 114 -1.55 -8.90 5.09
C GLU A 114 -2.86 -8.92 4.29
N SER A 115 -3.15 -7.84 3.56
CA SER A 115 -4.36 -7.75 2.73
C SER A 115 -4.41 -8.84 1.67
N LEU A 116 -3.29 -9.11 1.00
CA LEU A 116 -3.19 -10.17 -0.01
C LEU A 116 -3.42 -11.55 0.58
N ARG A 117 -2.86 -11.84 1.76
CA ARG A 117 -3.11 -13.12 2.47
C ARG A 117 -4.57 -13.24 2.90
N ALA A 118 -5.15 -12.18 3.45
CA ALA A 118 -6.56 -12.16 3.86
C ALA A 118 -7.50 -12.37 2.67
N SER A 119 -7.22 -11.75 1.52
CA SER A 119 -7.96 -11.97 0.28
C SER A 119 -7.81 -13.41 -0.23
N SER A 120 -6.61 -13.99 -0.16
CA SER A 120 -6.39 -15.40 -0.52
C SER A 120 -7.21 -16.36 0.35
N HIS A 121 -7.23 -16.11 1.67
CA HIS A 121 -8.02 -16.91 2.60
C HIS A 121 -9.53 -16.78 2.33
N THR A 122 -10.01 -15.54 2.13
CA THR A 122 -11.42 -15.26 1.84
C THR A 122 -11.87 -15.91 0.53
N TYR A 123 -11.05 -15.83 -0.52
CA TYR A 123 -11.33 -16.48 -1.81
C TYR A 123 -11.46 -18.00 -1.66
N THR A 124 -10.51 -18.63 -0.95
CA THR A 124 -10.51 -20.07 -0.71
C THR A 124 -11.75 -20.50 0.09
N SER A 125 -12.05 -19.79 1.18
CA SER A 125 -13.21 -20.07 2.03
C SER A 125 -14.54 -19.89 1.28
N THR A 126 -14.66 -18.86 0.44
CA THR A 126 -15.87 -18.61 -0.36
C THR A 126 -16.04 -19.70 -1.41
N ASN A 127 -14.96 -20.08 -2.09
CA ASN A 127 -15.01 -21.15 -3.09
C ASN A 127 -15.40 -22.50 -2.46
N GLN A 128 -14.86 -22.83 -1.27
CA GLN A 128 -15.25 -24.04 -0.54
C GLN A 128 -16.70 -24.01 -0.07
N GLY A 129 -17.20 -22.87 0.43
CA GLY A 129 -18.59 -22.72 0.88
C GLY A 129 -19.59 -22.88 -0.27
N VAL A 130 -19.28 -22.32 -1.44
CA VAL A 130 -20.08 -22.48 -2.66
C VAL A 130 -20.13 -23.95 -3.09
N GLU A 131 -18.99 -24.64 -3.16
CA GLU A 131 -18.94 -26.07 -3.51
C GLU A 131 -19.76 -26.94 -2.53
N GLN A 132 -19.71 -26.64 -1.23
CA GLN A 132 -20.51 -27.35 -0.22
C GLN A 132 -22.01 -27.12 -0.40
N GLN A 133 -22.44 -25.89 -0.64
CA GLN A 133 -23.86 -25.58 -0.85
C GLN A 133 -24.42 -26.26 -2.10
N PHE A 134 -23.68 -26.27 -3.20
CA PHE A 134 -24.12 -26.91 -4.45
C PHE A 134 -23.99 -28.44 -4.43
N SER A 135 -23.04 -29.00 -3.69
CA SER A 135 -22.95 -30.47 -3.50
C SER A 135 -24.10 -31.02 -2.67
N VAL A 136 -24.53 -30.31 -1.61
CA VAL A 136 -25.74 -30.66 -0.85
C VAL A 136 -26.96 -30.67 -1.77
N LEU A 137 -27.16 -29.63 -2.60
CA LEU A 137 -28.27 -29.56 -3.55
C LEU A 137 -28.24 -30.67 -4.61
N ARG A 138 -27.05 -31.11 -5.03
CA ARG A 138 -26.88 -32.22 -5.99
C ARG A 138 -27.16 -33.60 -5.39
N THR A 139 -27.07 -33.75 -4.07
CA THR A 139 -27.25 -35.05 -3.39
C THR A 139 -28.72 -35.33 -3.05
N TYR A 140 -29.57 -34.31 -3.05
CA TYR A 140 -31.01 -34.40 -2.77
C TYR A 140 -31.90 -34.04 -3.95
N GLY A 141 -31.34 -33.95 -5.17
CA GLY A 141 -32.03 -33.66 -6.42
C GLY A 141 -32.12 -34.88 -7.34
#